data_AF-A0A453LXV6-F1
#
_entry.id   AF-A0A453LXV6-F1
#
_cell.length_a   1.000
_cell.length_b   1.000
_cell.length_c   1.000
_cell.angle_alpha   90.00
_cell.angle_beta   90.00
_cell.angle_gamma   90.00
#
_symmetry.space_group_name_H-M   'P 1'
#
loop_
_entity.id
_entity.type
_entity.pdbx_description
1 polymer ?
#
loop_
_entity_poly.entity_id
_entity_poly.type
_entity_poly.pdbx_seq_one_letter_code
_entity_poly.pdbx_strand_id
1 'polypeptide(L)'
;MHLRCSQILYWPIFLQDTSLSSSVNVEYAHRAAIQKHALWSNIIMDLLMGFILGAALLLNMETICSWIFALLHYMTDAVLRSGCVWLMGVPAGFKLNTELAELLGMISLNAIQIYSTLWFMVGGFLRHIIQGLAFSGILLGFTVPVSIFIDIIQLATLHVTMLQWLISLIYSRQIQTVTSLWRLFRGRKWNPLRQRLDSYDYTVEQHVVGSLLFTPVLLLLPTASIFYIFFSILSSTIICLCIVLETAICIIHSTPYAAVILWVTRRQRFPAGLMFLPMSSSSVSTDDDAPSVEYRSTSLSGERKTDEPIHVHSVPLVSELNCNYNTLGKLSLYI
;
A
#
# COMPACT_ATOMS: atom_id res chain seq x y z
N MET A 1 10.25 -2.80 2.97
CA MET A 1 10.85 -4.11 3.33
C MET A 1 9.86 -5.28 3.39
N HIS A 2 8.67 -5.10 3.98
CA HIS A 2 7.70 -6.20 4.20
C HIS A 2 7.29 -6.94 2.91
N LEU A 3 7.11 -6.22 1.80
CA LEU A 3 6.71 -6.81 0.51
C LEU A 3 7.77 -7.77 -0.05
N ARG A 4 9.06 -7.42 0.04
CA ARG A 4 10.16 -8.27 -0.41
C ARG A 4 10.43 -9.44 0.53
N CYS A 5 10.32 -9.24 1.85
CA CYS A 5 10.34 -10.36 2.80
C CYS A 5 9.21 -11.36 2.51
N SER A 6 8.01 -10.87 2.18
CA SER A 6 6.88 -11.72 1.78
C SER A 6 7.19 -12.51 0.51
N GLN A 7 7.74 -11.86 -0.52
CA GLN A 7 8.13 -12.51 -1.78
C GLN A 7 9.26 -13.54 -1.61
N ILE A 8 10.24 -13.26 -0.76
CA ILE A 8 11.33 -14.18 -0.42
C ILE A 8 10.80 -15.36 0.42
N LEU A 9 9.80 -15.14 1.27
CA LEU A 9 9.15 -16.21 2.05
C LEU A 9 8.41 -17.23 1.17
N TYR A 10 7.97 -16.83 -0.02
CA TYR A 10 7.35 -17.73 -1.01
C TYR A 10 8.37 -18.58 -1.79
N TRP A 11 9.66 -18.25 -1.74
CA TRP A 11 10.74 -18.96 -2.44
C TRP A 11 10.93 -20.43 -2.02
N PRO A 12 10.94 -20.80 -0.72
CA PRO A 12 11.11 -22.20 -0.31
C PRO A 12 9.94 -23.10 -0.70
N ILE A 13 8.70 -22.57 -0.69
CA ILE A 13 7.50 -23.32 -1.12
C ILE A 13 7.60 -23.67 -2.61
N PHE A 14 8.11 -22.75 -3.43
CA PHE A 14 8.27 -22.94 -4.87
C PHE A 14 9.39 -23.92 -5.25
N LEU A 15 10.48 -23.98 -4.49
CA LEU A 15 11.58 -24.92 -4.75
C LEU A 15 11.22 -26.35 -4.35
N GLN A 16 10.37 -26.52 -3.33
CA GLN A 16 9.97 -27.82 -2.82
C GLN A 16 9.01 -28.59 -3.76
N ASP A 17 8.28 -27.88 -4.62
CA ASP A 17 7.41 -28.47 -5.65
C ASP A 17 8.17 -29.02 -6.88
N THR A 18 9.47 -28.75 -7.00
CA THR A 18 10.29 -29.32 -8.09
C THR A 18 10.50 -30.84 -7.91
N SER A 19 10.27 -31.39 -6.71
CA SER A 19 10.53 -32.80 -6.40
C SER A 19 9.30 -33.69 -6.21
N LEU A 20 8.07 -33.17 -6.36
CA LEU A 20 6.86 -33.92 -6.01
C LEU A 20 5.86 -34.01 -7.17
N SER A 21 5.82 -35.22 -7.75
CA SER A 21 4.71 -35.82 -8.49
C SER A 21 4.47 -35.39 -9.94
N SER A 22 4.63 -36.38 -10.81
CA SER A 22 4.38 -36.42 -12.26
C SER A 22 2.89 -36.30 -12.68
N SER A 23 2.05 -35.58 -11.92
CA SER A 23 0.60 -35.49 -12.19
C SER A 23 0.00 -34.08 -12.01
N VAL A 24 0.80 -33.03 -12.08
CA VAL A 24 0.29 -31.66 -11.92
C VAL A 24 -0.40 -31.19 -13.21
N ASN A 25 -1.68 -30.84 -13.09
CA ASN A 25 -2.51 -30.22 -14.12
C ASN A 25 -1.73 -29.17 -14.93
N VAL A 26 -1.76 -29.29 -16.27
CA VAL A 26 -1.06 -28.38 -17.22
C VAL A 26 -1.41 -26.91 -16.97
N GLU A 27 -2.65 -26.63 -16.53
CA GLU A 27 -3.10 -25.27 -16.17
C GLU A 27 -2.34 -24.69 -14.96
N TYR A 28 -2.05 -25.50 -13.95
CA TYR A 28 -1.32 -25.06 -12.76
C TYR A 28 0.16 -24.80 -13.10
N ALA A 29 0.79 -25.68 -13.89
CA ALA A 29 2.16 -25.48 -14.35
C ALA A 29 2.30 -24.21 -15.22
N HIS A 30 1.31 -23.94 -16.07
CA HIS A 30 1.27 -22.73 -16.91
C HIS A 30 1.09 -21.45 -16.07
N ARG A 31 0.17 -21.44 -15.09
CA ARG A 31 0.00 -20.30 -14.17
C ARG A 31 1.25 -20.03 -13.34
N ALA A 32 1.91 -21.07 -12.83
CA ALA A 32 3.15 -20.94 -12.08
C ALA A 32 4.29 -20.36 -12.95
N ALA A 33 4.41 -20.77 -14.22
CA ALA A 33 5.39 -20.21 -15.14
C ALA A 33 5.14 -18.72 -15.43
N ILE A 34 3.89 -18.31 -15.68
CA ILE A 34 3.52 -16.90 -15.89
C ILE A 34 3.83 -16.06 -14.65
N GLN A 35 3.48 -16.55 -13.46
CA GLN A 35 3.76 -15.87 -12.21
C GLN A 35 5.28 -15.70 -11.99
N LYS A 36 6.07 -16.73 -12.28
CA LYS A 36 7.53 -16.65 -12.23
C LYS A 36 8.06 -15.54 -13.17
N HIS A 37 7.64 -15.52 -14.43
CA HIS A 37 8.06 -14.47 -15.37
C HIS A 37 7.61 -13.07 -14.93
N ALA A 38 6.43 -12.94 -14.33
CA ALA A 38 5.94 -11.69 -13.77
C ALA A 38 6.79 -11.19 -12.59
N LEU A 39 7.13 -12.08 -11.65
CA LEU A 39 7.97 -11.74 -10.50
C LEU A 39 9.38 -11.31 -10.91
N TRP A 40 10.03 -12.06 -11.80
CA TRP A 40 11.36 -11.70 -12.31
C TRP A 40 11.35 -10.37 -13.06
N SER A 41 10.33 -10.12 -13.88
CA SER A 41 10.18 -8.84 -14.57
C SER A 41 10.01 -7.68 -13.59
N ASN A 42 9.21 -7.84 -12.54
CA ASN A 42 9.02 -6.78 -11.54
C ASN A 42 10.31 -6.48 -10.78
N ILE A 43 11.09 -7.51 -10.42
CA ILE A 43 12.40 -7.34 -9.77
C ILE A 43 13.38 -6.59 -10.67
N ILE A 44 13.45 -6.95 -11.96
CA ILE A 44 14.32 -6.28 -12.94
C ILE A 44 13.92 -4.81 -13.12
N MET A 45 12.63 -4.53 -13.23
CA MET A 45 12.13 -3.15 -13.36
C MET A 45 12.40 -2.33 -12.11
N ASP A 46 12.23 -2.90 -10.90
CA ASP A 46 12.55 -2.23 -9.64
C ASP A 46 14.06 -1.94 -9.52
N LEU A 47 14.92 -2.84 -10.01
CA LEU A 47 16.37 -2.63 -10.06
C LEU A 47 16.75 -1.53 -11.07
N LEU A 48 16.16 -1.56 -12.26
CA LEU A 48 16.38 -0.53 -13.29
C LEU A 48 15.95 0.85 -12.80
N MET A 49 14.76 0.94 -12.20
CA MET A 49 14.24 2.19 -11.65
C MET A 49 15.08 2.68 -10.47
N GLY A 50 15.59 1.75 -9.64
CA GLY A 50 16.53 2.04 -8.56
C GLY A 50 17.88 2.56 -9.06
N PHE A 51 18.40 2.01 -10.14
CA PHE A 51 19.61 2.49 -10.81
C PHE A 51 19.43 3.91 -11.35
N ILE A 52 18.33 4.17 -12.07
CA ILE A 52 18.01 5.49 -12.61
C ILE A 52 17.88 6.51 -11.46
N LEU A 53 17.14 6.17 -10.41
CA LEU A 53 16.98 7.03 -9.23
C LEU A 53 18.33 7.29 -8.54
N GLY A 54 19.12 6.25 -8.29
CA GLY A 54 20.42 6.38 -7.62
C GLY A 54 21.41 7.22 -8.43
N ALA A 55 21.46 7.03 -9.75
CA ALA A 55 22.27 7.86 -10.64
C ALA A 55 21.80 9.33 -10.63
N ALA A 56 20.48 9.57 -10.70
CA ALA A 56 19.92 10.91 -10.63
C ALA A 56 20.21 11.62 -9.29
N LEU A 57 20.17 10.88 -8.17
CA LEU A 57 20.52 11.39 -6.84
C LEU A 57 22.01 11.78 -6.74
N LEU A 58 22.90 10.98 -7.33
CA LEU A 58 24.35 11.28 -7.33
C LEU A 58 24.68 12.51 -8.19
N LEU A 59 24.04 12.65 -9.36
CA LEU A 59 24.27 13.77 -10.28
C LEU A 59 23.77 15.10 -9.70
N ASN A 60 22.63 15.08 -9.01
CA ASN A 60 21.97 16.29 -8.48
C ASN A 60 22.16 16.49 -6.97
N MET A 61 23.20 15.89 -6.39
CA MET A 61 23.40 15.82 -4.94
C MET A 61 23.41 17.19 -4.26
N GLU A 62 24.12 18.17 -4.82
CA GLU A 62 24.25 19.51 -4.22
C GLU A 62 22.93 20.27 -4.24
N THR A 63 22.23 20.23 -5.38
CA THR A 63 20.88 20.78 -5.51
C THR A 63 19.92 20.15 -4.51
N ILE A 64 19.86 18.82 -4.42
CA ILE A 64 18.95 18.12 -3.50
C ILE A 64 19.26 18.47 -2.04
N CYS A 65 20.55 18.51 -1.67
CA CYS A 65 21.00 18.93 -0.35
C CYS A 65 20.47 20.33 0.01
N SER A 66 20.68 21.31 -0.89
CA SER A 66 20.21 22.68 -0.68
C SER A 66 18.68 22.78 -0.56
N TRP A 67 17.94 22.04 -1.39
CA TRP A 67 16.48 21.97 -1.33
C TRP A 67 15.98 21.37 -0.02
N ILE A 68 16.61 20.30 0.47
CA ILE A 68 16.25 19.66 1.75
C ILE A 68 16.48 20.64 2.91
N PHE A 69 17.63 21.33 2.94
CA PHE A 69 17.89 22.34 3.96
C PHE A 69 16.90 23.49 3.92
N ALA A 70 16.61 24.01 2.72
CA ALA A 70 15.64 25.08 2.54
C ALA A 70 14.23 24.66 3.00
N LEU A 71 13.81 23.43 2.66
CA LEU A 71 12.53 22.87 3.08
C LEU A 71 12.47 22.69 4.60
N LEU A 72 13.50 22.11 5.21
CA LEU A 72 13.57 21.92 6.67
C LEU A 72 13.52 23.25 7.42
N HIS A 73 14.27 24.25 6.95
CA HIS A 73 14.27 25.58 7.52
C HIS A 73 12.90 26.25 7.37
N TYR A 74 12.28 26.17 6.19
CA TYR A 74 10.94 26.71 5.95
C TYR A 74 9.89 26.07 6.87
N MET A 75 9.88 24.74 6.98
CA MET A 75 8.94 24.03 7.85
C MET A 75 9.14 24.41 9.32
N THR A 76 10.39 24.47 9.79
CA THR A 76 10.70 24.79 11.20
C THR A 76 10.34 26.22 11.55
N ASP A 77 10.74 27.18 10.72
CA ASP A 77 10.61 28.60 11.04
C ASP A 77 9.24 29.16 10.66
N ALA A 78 8.80 28.93 9.43
CA ALA A 78 7.58 29.52 8.90
C ALA A 78 6.32 28.80 9.40
N VAL A 79 6.37 27.48 9.58
CA VAL A 79 5.19 26.71 10.00
C VAL A 79 5.19 26.50 11.51
N LEU A 80 6.24 25.86 12.05
CA LEU A 80 6.25 25.47 13.46
C LEU A 80 6.46 26.66 14.40
N ARG A 81 7.55 27.43 14.23
CA ARG A 81 7.86 28.56 15.13
C ARG A 81 6.80 29.65 15.03
N SER A 82 6.46 30.09 13.82
CA SER A 82 5.38 31.07 13.62
C SER A 82 4.04 30.57 14.15
N GLY A 83 3.71 29.29 13.96
CA GLY A 83 2.47 28.70 14.47
C GLY A 83 2.42 28.68 16.00
N CYS A 84 3.51 28.34 16.67
CA CYS A 84 3.61 28.38 18.14
C CYS A 84 3.48 29.81 18.68
N VAL A 85 4.12 30.80 18.04
CA VAL A 85 3.98 32.22 18.42
C VAL A 85 2.54 32.70 18.22
N TRP A 86 1.90 32.31 17.12
CA TRP A 86 0.50 32.62 16.85
C TRP A 86 -0.45 32.00 17.90
N LEU A 87 -0.16 30.78 18.35
CA LEU A 87 -0.89 30.08 19.42
C LEU A 87 -0.76 30.76 20.78
N MET A 88 0.41 31.33 21.11
CA MET A 88 0.65 32.03 22.37
C MET A 88 -0.04 33.40 22.45
N GLY A 89 -0.32 34.03 21.31
CA GLY A 89 -0.96 35.34 21.23
C GLY A 89 -2.48 35.27 21.37
N VAL A 90 -3.18 35.54 20.27
CA VAL A 90 -4.65 35.50 20.21
C VAL A 90 -5.06 34.70 18.97
N PRO A 91 -5.06 33.37 19.02
CA PRO A 91 -5.43 32.57 17.87
C PRO A 91 -6.90 32.81 17.50
N ALA A 92 -7.13 33.21 16.25
CA ALA A 92 -8.46 33.47 15.69
C ALA A 92 -9.35 34.43 16.49
N GLY A 93 -8.76 35.33 17.30
CA GLY A 93 -9.51 36.28 18.12
C GLY A 93 -10.05 35.72 19.44
N PHE A 94 -9.80 34.44 19.76
CA PHE A 94 -10.20 33.85 21.04
C PHE A 94 -9.25 34.29 22.14
N LYS A 95 -9.81 34.90 23.20
CA LYS A 95 -9.06 35.23 24.42
C LYS A 95 -8.87 33.97 25.25
N LEU A 96 -7.75 33.31 25.01
CA LEU A 96 -7.32 32.12 25.72
C LEU A 96 -6.76 32.45 27.09
N ASN A 97 -6.54 31.40 27.88
CA ASN A 97 -5.77 31.52 29.11
C ASN A 97 -4.30 31.74 28.74
N THR A 98 -3.79 32.94 29.02
CA THR A 98 -2.44 33.37 28.63
C THR A 98 -1.36 32.52 29.27
N GLU A 99 -1.50 32.18 30.55
CA GLU A 99 -0.51 31.38 31.30
C GLU A 99 -0.32 29.99 30.70
N LEU A 100 -1.43 29.30 30.38
CA LEU A 100 -1.36 27.96 29.79
C LEU A 100 -0.88 28.01 28.34
N ALA A 101 -1.32 29.00 27.56
CA ALA A 101 -0.89 29.17 26.18
C ALA A 101 0.63 29.45 26.12
N GLU A 102 1.13 30.30 27.02
CA GLU A 102 2.54 30.63 27.13
C GLU A 102 3.34 29.40 27.56
N LEU A 103 2.91 28.65 28.58
CA LEU A 103 3.59 27.44 29.03
C LEU A 103 3.68 26.38 27.92
N LEU A 104 2.57 26.12 27.22
CA LEU A 104 2.55 25.11 26.15
C LEU A 104 3.34 25.58 24.90
N GLY A 105 3.29 26.87 24.62
CA GLY A 105 4.10 27.53 23.59
C GLY A 105 5.59 27.46 23.88
N MET A 106 6.02 27.74 25.11
CA MET A 106 7.42 27.63 25.52
C MET A 106 7.94 26.19 25.43
N ILE A 107 7.16 25.21 25.89
CA ILE A 107 7.54 23.78 25.78
C ILE A 107 7.71 23.38 24.31
N SER A 108 6.76 23.77 23.45
CA SER A 108 6.85 23.47 22.01
C SER A 108 8.01 24.17 21.32
N LEU A 109 8.23 25.46 21.56
CA LEU A 109 9.37 26.20 21.04
C LEU A 109 10.71 25.62 21.50
N ASN A 110 10.81 25.21 22.76
CA ASN A 110 12.02 24.57 23.28
C ASN A 110 12.28 23.21 22.60
N ALA A 111 11.24 22.40 22.42
CA ALA A 111 11.37 21.13 21.68
C ALA A 111 11.80 21.35 20.22
N ILE A 112 11.21 22.36 19.55
CA ILE A 112 11.61 22.77 18.19
C ILE A 112 13.06 23.22 18.16
N GLN A 113 13.51 24.01 19.14
CA GLN A 113 14.88 24.51 19.21
C GLN A 113 15.90 23.39 19.40
N ILE A 114 15.64 22.45 20.31
CA ILE A 114 16.48 21.25 20.50
C ILE A 114 16.56 20.45 19.20
N TYR A 115 15.43 20.29 18.51
CA TYR A 115 15.42 19.53 17.26
C TYR A 115 16.15 20.27 16.13
N SER A 116 16.05 21.60 16.08
CA SER A 116 16.79 22.43 15.13
C SER A 116 18.30 22.32 15.31
N THR A 117 18.82 22.23 16.55
CA THR A 117 20.25 22.04 16.79
C THR A 117 20.71 20.63 16.43
N LEU A 118 19.89 19.61 16.70
CA LEU A 118 20.16 18.24 16.24
C LEU A 118 20.24 18.16 14.71
N TRP A 119 19.32 18.83 14.00
CA TRP A 119 19.33 18.88 12.54
C TRP A 119 20.50 19.65 11.95
N PHE A 120 20.98 20.70 12.62
CA PHE A 120 22.23 21.34 12.22
C PHE A 120 23.41 20.35 12.27
N MET A 121 23.50 19.50 13.30
CA MET A 121 24.55 18.48 13.42
C MET A 121 24.42 17.40 12.34
N VAL A 122 23.20 16.89 12.08
CA VAL A 122 22.98 15.91 11.01
C VAL A 122 23.18 16.52 9.62
N GLY A 123 23.00 17.83 9.49
CA GLY A 123 23.29 18.57 8.27
C GLY A 123 24.70 18.30 7.73
N GLY A 124 25.70 18.19 8.60
CA GLY A 124 27.07 17.82 8.21
C GLY A 124 27.18 16.42 7.59
N PHE A 125 26.28 15.51 7.96
CA PHE A 125 26.21 14.13 7.43
C PHE A 125 25.21 13.97 6.29
N LEU A 126 24.44 15.01 5.91
CA LEU A 126 23.39 14.91 4.90
C LEU A 126 23.91 14.39 3.56
N ARG A 127 25.11 14.85 3.17
CA ARG A 127 25.79 14.38 1.95
C ARG A 127 26.01 12.86 1.98
N HIS A 128 26.47 12.32 3.10
CA HIS A 128 26.70 10.88 3.26
C HIS A 128 25.39 10.10 3.30
N ILE A 129 24.33 10.65 3.90
CA ILE A 129 22.99 10.05 3.89
C ILE A 129 22.47 9.93 2.45
N ILE A 130 22.58 10.99 1.63
CA ILE A 130 22.15 10.98 0.23
C ILE A 130 23.00 9.99 -0.59
N GLN A 131 24.32 9.93 -0.35
CA GLN A 131 25.19 8.93 -0.98
C GLN A 131 24.76 7.50 -0.63
N GLY A 132 24.54 7.21 0.66
CA GLY A 132 24.05 5.91 1.11
C GLY A 132 22.71 5.55 0.49
N LEU A 133 21.79 6.53 0.37
CA LEU A 133 20.50 6.37 -0.28
C LEU A 133 20.66 5.99 -1.76
N ALA A 134 21.54 6.69 -2.49
CA ALA A 134 21.82 6.41 -3.89
C ALA A 134 22.43 5.02 -4.11
N PHE A 135 23.43 4.63 -3.30
CA PHE A 135 24.03 3.30 -3.35
C PHE A 135 23.00 2.20 -3.04
N SER A 136 22.13 2.42 -2.05
CA SER A 136 21.06 1.47 -1.74
C SER A 136 20.08 1.28 -2.91
N GLY A 137 19.77 2.35 -3.64
CA GLY A 137 18.93 2.28 -4.85
C GLY A 137 19.57 1.49 -5.99
N ILE A 138 20.88 1.69 -6.21
CA ILE A 138 21.64 0.99 -7.27
C ILE A 138 21.75 -0.51 -6.98
N LEU A 139 22.01 -0.89 -5.72
CA LEU A 139 22.27 -2.29 -5.34
C LEU A 139 20.98 -3.09 -5.09
N LEU A 140 19.99 -2.49 -4.45
CA LEU A 140 18.82 -3.22 -3.92
C LEU A 140 17.51 -2.94 -4.68
N GLY A 141 17.49 -1.92 -5.55
CA GLY A 141 16.31 -1.49 -6.31
C GLY A 141 15.58 -0.28 -5.69
N PHE A 142 14.56 0.24 -6.37
CA PHE A 142 13.86 1.48 -6.03
C PHE A 142 13.06 1.41 -4.71
N THR A 143 12.49 0.25 -4.39
CA THR A 143 11.70 0.08 -3.14
C THR A 143 12.47 0.34 -1.84
N VAL A 144 13.78 0.06 -1.81
CA VAL A 144 14.62 0.23 -0.61
C VAL A 144 14.92 1.69 -0.26
N PRO A 145 15.48 2.53 -1.16
CA PRO A 145 15.75 3.92 -0.85
C PRO A 145 14.47 4.68 -0.52
N VAL A 146 13.33 4.39 -1.16
CA VAL A 146 12.08 5.07 -0.81
C VAL A 146 11.60 4.70 0.59
N SER A 147 11.76 3.44 1.02
CA SER A 147 11.48 3.03 2.41
C SER A 147 12.37 3.80 3.40
N ILE A 148 13.68 3.86 3.13
CA ILE A 148 14.63 4.61 3.97
C ILE A 148 14.26 6.10 4.00
N PHE A 149 13.81 6.65 2.88
CA PHE A 149 13.38 8.04 2.79
C PHE A 149 12.15 8.33 3.64
N ILE A 150 11.17 7.43 3.65
CA ILE A 150 10.00 7.53 4.55
C ILE A 150 10.45 7.50 6.02
N ASP A 151 11.37 6.60 6.37
CA ASP A 151 11.92 6.52 7.74
C ASP A 151 12.66 7.82 8.12
N ILE A 152 13.41 8.42 7.18
CA ILE A 152 14.06 9.72 7.38
C ILE A 152 13.02 10.82 7.61
N ILE A 153 11.92 10.87 6.84
CA ILE A 153 10.83 11.85 7.05
C ILE A 153 10.20 11.66 8.43
N GLN A 154 9.93 10.42 8.85
CA GLN A 154 9.37 10.14 10.17
C GLN A 154 10.33 10.55 11.29
N LEU A 155 11.63 10.26 11.14
CA LEU A 155 12.65 10.70 12.08
C LEU A 155 12.70 12.24 12.13
N ALA A 156 12.75 12.90 10.97
CA ALA A 156 12.79 14.37 10.81
C ALA A 156 11.64 15.09 11.53
N THR A 157 10.48 14.44 11.57
CA THR A 157 9.23 15.00 12.10
C THR A 157 8.90 14.48 13.50
N LEU A 158 9.79 13.70 14.11
CA LEU A 158 9.59 13.09 15.43
C LEU A 158 9.24 14.11 16.51
N HIS A 159 9.85 15.30 16.49
CA HIS A 159 9.53 16.36 17.45
C HIS A 159 8.06 16.80 17.35
N VAL A 160 7.48 16.86 16.15
CA VAL A 160 6.06 17.21 15.94
C VAL A 160 5.14 16.13 16.48
N THR A 161 5.45 14.86 16.19
CA THR A 161 4.63 13.73 16.66
C THR A 161 4.72 13.58 18.18
N MET A 162 5.89 13.81 18.77
CA MET A 162 6.08 13.84 20.23
C MET A 162 5.30 14.97 20.89
N LEU A 163 5.34 16.18 20.33
CA LEU A 163 4.54 17.31 20.82
C LEU A 163 3.04 17.03 20.71
N GLN A 164 2.60 16.47 19.58
CA GLN A 164 1.21 16.06 19.41
C GLN A 164 0.80 15.01 20.44
N TRP A 165 1.64 14.02 20.71
CA TRP A 165 1.37 13.01 21.73
C TRP A 165 1.27 13.62 23.13
N LEU A 166 2.20 14.52 23.49
CA LEU A 166 2.20 15.24 24.77
C LEU A 166 0.93 16.08 24.93
N ILE A 167 0.55 16.85 23.91
CA ILE A 167 -0.64 17.70 23.94
C ILE A 167 -1.91 16.85 23.98
N SER A 168 -1.96 15.76 23.20
CA SER A 168 -3.06 14.80 23.25
C SER A 168 -3.21 14.17 24.64
N LEU A 169 -2.10 13.89 25.32
CA LEU A 169 -2.12 13.40 26.70
C LEU A 169 -2.71 14.45 27.64
N ILE A 170 -2.21 15.69 27.61
CA ILE A 170 -2.73 16.79 28.44
C ILE A 170 -4.23 17.02 28.18
N TYR A 171 -4.62 17.10 26.91
CA TYR A 171 -6.01 17.29 26.51
C TYR A 171 -6.91 16.13 26.99
N SER A 172 -6.48 14.89 26.82
CA SER A 172 -7.23 13.72 27.31
C SER A 172 -7.42 13.75 28.83
N ARG A 173 -6.41 14.18 29.59
CA ARG A 173 -6.49 14.33 31.06
C ARG A 173 -7.46 15.45 31.42
N GLN A 174 -7.45 16.57 30.72
CA GLN A 174 -8.41 17.66 30.93
C GLN A 174 -9.86 17.23 30.65
N ILE A 175 -10.12 16.48 29.57
CA ILE A 175 -11.45 15.94 29.29
C ILE A 175 -11.89 14.96 30.39
N GLN A 176 -10.99 14.11 30.88
CA GLN A 176 -11.28 13.18 31.98
C GLN A 176 -11.63 13.92 33.28
N THR A 177 -10.92 14.99 33.63
CA THR A 177 -11.20 15.79 34.84
C THR A 177 -12.50 16.58 34.71
N VAL A 178 -12.78 17.19 33.55
CA VAL A 178 -14.07 17.84 33.30
C VAL A 178 -15.21 16.83 33.37
N THR A 179 -15.02 15.64 32.80
CA THR A 179 -16.05 14.59 32.83
C THR A 179 -16.28 14.08 34.25
N SER A 180 -15.25 13.95 35.09
CA SER A 180 -15.42 13.54 36.49
C SER A 180 -16.09 14.63 37.33
N LEU A 181 -15.72 15.90 37.15
CA LEU A 181 -16.36 17.04 37.82
C LEU A 181 -17.81 17.23 37.37
N TRP A 182 -18.10 17.01 36.09
CA TRP A 182 -19.47 17.03 35.57
C TRP A 182 -20.35 15.94 36.20
N ARG A 183 -19.79 14.74 36.44
CA ARG A 183 -20.47 13.65 37.16
C ARG A 183 -20.72 14.01 38.63
N LEU A 184 -19.76 14.69 39.27
CA LEU A 184 -19.89 15.18 40.65
C LEU A 184 -21.09 16.11 40.79
N PHE A 185 -21.27 17.11 39.92
CA PHE A 185 -22.45 18.01 39.98
C PHE A 185 -23.78 17.30 39.72
N ARG A 186 -23.76 16.17 39.02
CA ARG A 186 -24.95 15.35 38.76
C ARG A 186 -25.22 14.31 39.85
N GLY A 187 -24.40 14.26 40.91
CA GLY A 187 -24.53 13.25 41.95
C GLY A 187 -24.25 11.82 41.48
N ARG A 188 -23.37 11.64 40.48
CA ARG A 188 -23.08 10.32 39.89
C ARG A 188 -21.63 9.92 40.12
N LYS A 189 -21.39 8.67 40.53
CA LYS A 189 -20.06 8.09 40.72
C LYS A 189 -19.84 6.92 39.75
N TRP A 190 -18.66 6.85 39.14
CA TRP A 190 -18.28 5.69 38.32
C TRP A 190 -17.87 4.53 39.23
N ASN A 191 -18.49 3.37 39.04
CA ASN A 191 -18.17 2.15 39.76
C ASN A 191 -17.34 1.21 38.86
N PRO A 192 -16.00 1.08 39.07
CA PRO A 192 -15.15 0.25 38.22
C PRO A 192 -15.46 -1.25 38.33
N LEU A 193 -16.02 -1.69 39.45
CA LEU A 193 -16.37 -3.10 39.68
C LEU A 193 -17.57 -3.55 38.85
N ARG A 194 -18.50 -2.62 38.57
CA ARG A 194 -19.74 -2.90 37.82
C ARG A 194 -19.82 -2.16 36.48
N GLN A 195 -18.76 -1.43 36.10
CA GLN A 195 -18.67 -0.64 34.87
C GLN A 195 -19.90 0.24 34.60
N ARG A 196 -20.48 0.84 35.66
CA ARG A 196 -21.72 1.64 35.58
C ARG A 196 -21.65 2.92 36.40
N LEU A 197 -22.55 3.86 36.10
CA LEU A 197 -22.76 5.09 36.88
C LEU A 197 -23.81 4.84 37.96
N ASP A 198 -23.39 4.90 39.22
CA ASP A 198 -24.28 4.79 40.39
C ASP A 198 -24.57 6.20 40.95
N SER A 199 -25.78 6.45 41.44
CA SER A 199 -26.11 7.65 42.21
C SER A 199 -25.36 7.64 43.54
N TYR A 200 -24.78 8.78 43.92
CA TYR A 200 -24.02 8.93 45.15
C TYR A 200 -24.33 10.27 45.78
N ASP A 201 -24.71 10.25 47.06
CA ASP A 201 -25.00 11.47 47.83
C ASP A 201 -23.69 12.13 48.25
N TYR A 202 -23.25 13.10 47.45
CA TYR A 202 -22.11 13.96 47.77
C TYR A 202 -22.53 15.04 48.76
N THR A 203 -21.65 15.39 49.69
CA THR A 203 -21.89 16.48 50.65
C THR A 203 -21.89 17.84 49.95
N VAL A 204 -22.47 18.86 50.61
CA VAL A 204 -22.49 20.23 50.08
C VAL A 204 -21.07 20.77 49.90
N GLU A 205 -20.16 20.47 50.83
CA GLU A 205 -18.74 20.86 50.76
C GLU A 205 -18.05 20.31 49.50
N GLN A 206 -18.32 19.04 49.15
CA GLN A 206 -17.75 18.41 47.95
C GLN A 206 -18.25 19.08 46.66
N HIS A 207 -19.52 19.49 46.61
CA HIS A 207 -20.06 20.24 45.48
C HIS A 207 -19.40 21.62 45.34
N VAL A 208 -19.16 22.32 46.46
CA VAL A 208 -18.48 23.63 46.46
C VAL A 208 -17.04 23.51 45.95
N VAL A 209 -16.28 22.53 46.45
CA VAL A 209 -14.90 22.28 45.98
C VAL A 209 -14.90 21.87 44.50
N GLY A 210 -15.86 21.03 44.09
CA GLY A 210 -16.05 20.65 42.69
C GLY A 210 -16.30 21.86 41.79
N SER A 211 -17.17 22.78 42.20
CA SER A 211 -17.47 24.05 41.52
C SER A 211 -16.24 24.94 41.37
N LEU A 212 -15.46 25.07 42.44
CA LEU A 212 -14.23 25.87 42.46
C LEU A 212 -13.18 25.32 41.46
N LEU A 213 -13.06 24.00 41.34
CA LEU A 213 -12.11 23.35 40.43
C LEU A 213 -12.63 23.25 38.98
N PHE A 214 -13.94 23.14 38.79
CA PHE A 214 -14.54 22.99 37.47
C PHE A 214 -14.37 24.23 36.61
N THR A 215 -14.59 25.40 37.19
CA THR A 215 -14.57 26.67 36.44
C THR A 215 -13.20 26.94 35.78
N PRO A 216 -12.05 26.83 36.48
CA PRO A 216 -10.74 26.98 35.85
C PRO A 216 -10.43 25.90 34.81
N VAL A 217 -10.74 24.63 35.09
CA VAL A 217 -10.45 23.53 34.14
C VAL A 217 -11.27 23.70 32.85
N LEU A 218 -12.54 24.11 32.96
CA LEU A 218 -13.39 24.37 31.81
C LEU A 218 -12.85 25.55 30.99
N LEU A 219 -12.35 26.60 31.65
CA LEU A 219 -11.76 27.77 30.97
C LEU A 219 -10.40 27.47 30.30
N LEU A 220 -9.66 26.47 30.80
CA LEU A 220 -8.38 26.03 30.20
C LEU A 220 -8.58 25.13 28.97
N LEU A 221 -9.71 24.44 28.88
CA LEU A 221 -10.00 23.44 27.83
C LEU A 221 -9.97 24.03 26.41
N PRO A 222 -10.56 25.21 26.11
CA PRO A 222 -10.43 25.85 24.79
C PRO A 222 -8.97 26.05 24.37
N THR A 223 -8.12 26.48 25.31
CA THR A 223 -6.69 26.70 25.06
C THR A 223 -6.00 25.40 24.64
N ALA A 224 -6.16 24.33 25.40
CA ALA A 224 -5.57 23.04 25.06
C ALA A 224 -6.13 22.46 23.76
N SER A 225 -7.41 22.70 23.46
CA SER A 225 -8.06 22.20 22.25
C SER A 225 -7.46 22.80 20.97
N ILE A 226 -7.15 24.10 20.96
CA ILE A 226 -6.58 24.77 19.79
C ILE A 226 -5.16 24.28 19.53
N PHE A 227 -4.35 24.12 20.58
CA PHE A 227 -3.03 23.51 20.46
C PHE A 227 -3.11 22.07 19.94
N TYR A 228 -4.04 21.26 20.46
CA TYR A 228 -4.25 19.89 19.99
C TYR A 228 -4.62 19.85 18.50
N ILE A 229 -5.54 20.72 18.05
CA ILE A 229 -5.96 20.77 16.64
C ILE A 229 -4.77 21.17 15.75
N PHE A 230 -4.00 22.20 16.13
CA PHE A 230 -2.86 22.66 15.34
C PHE A 230 -1.81 21.56 15.13
N PHE A 231 -1.34 20.92 16.20
CA PHE A 231 -0.34 19.85 16.10
C PHE A 231 -0.90 18.57 15.47
N SER A 232 -2.21 18.33 15.62
CA SER A 232 -2.88 17.23 14.92
C SER A 232 -2.89 17.46 13.42
N ILE A 233 -3.20 18.67 12.94
CA ILE A 233 -3.18 18.98 11.51
C ILE A 233 -1.77 18.76 10.95
N LEU A 234 -0.74 19.30 11.61
CA LEU A 234 0.65 19.09 11.19
C LEU A 234 1.01 17.61 11.12
N SER A 235 0.75 16.85 12.19
CA SER A 235 1.04 15.41 12.22
C SER A 235 0.27 14.64 11.15
N SER A 236 -1.01 14.97 10.93
CA SER A 236 -1.84 14.35 9.89
C SER A 236 -1.33 14.66 8.48
N THR A 237 -0.85 15.87 8.21
CA THR A 237 -0.25 16.20 6.88
C THR A 237 1.01 15.38 6.61
N ILE A 238 1.85 15.18 7.63
CA ILE A 238 3.07 14.37 7.52
C ILE A 238 2.71 12.90 7.28
N ILE A 239 1.79 12.34 8.07
CA ILE A 239 1.33 10.96 7.91
C ILE A 239 0.68 10.76 6.53
N CYS A 240 -0.13 11.73 6.08
CA CYS A 240 -0.75 11.70 4.76
C CYS A 240 0.32 11.65 3.65
N LEU A 241 1.37 12.47 3.74
CA LEU A 241 2.48 12.44 2.80
C LEU A 241 3.17 11.07 2.77
N CYS A 242 3.44 10.47 3.94
CA CYS A 242 4.02 9.13 4.02
C CYS A 242 3.12 8.06 3.38
N ILE A 243 1.81 8.09 3.65
CA ILE A 243 0.84 7.16 3.04
C ILE A 243 0.78 7.33 1.52
N VAL A 244 0.81 8.58 1.02
CA VAL A 244 0.84 8.84 -0.44
C VAL A 244 2.11 8.25 -1.07
N LEU A 245 3.26 8.38 -0.42
CA LEU A 245 4.51 7.77 -0.89
C LEU A 245 4.43 6.23 -0.89
N GLU A 246 3.95 5.62 0.20
CA GLU A 246 3.78 4.16 0.28
C GLU A 246 2.80 3.62 -0.76
N THR A 247 1.66 4.30 -0.93
CA THR A 247 0.65 3.91 -1.93
C THR A 247 1.18 4.05 -3.35
N ALA A 248 1.96 5.09 -3.66
CA ALA A 248 2.63 5.23 -4.96
C ALA A 248 3.56 4.03 -5.26
N ILE A 249 4.33 3.57 -4.28
CA ILE A 249 5.18 2.38 -4.41
C ILE A 249 4.33 1.12 -4.64
N CYS A 250 3.26 0.95 -3.87
CA CYS A 250 2.34 -0.17 -4.01
C CYS A 250 1.70 -0.21 -5.39
N ILE A 251 1.35 0.95 -5.96
CA ILE A 251 0.79 1.06 -7.31
C ILE A 251 1.83 0.63 -8.35
N ILE A 252 3.05 1.19 -8.29
CA ILE A 252 4.16 0.84 -9.18
C ILE A 252 4.37 -0.67 -9.18
N HIS A 253 4.47 -1.29 -8.00
CA HIS A 253 4.72 -2.72 -7.87
C HIS A 253 3.52 -3.60 -8.31
N SER A 254 2.29 -3.12 -8.12
CA SER A 254 1.08 -3.86 -8.51
C SER A 254 0.85 -3.90 -10.02
N THR A 255 1.50 -3.01 -10.78
CA THR A 255 1.40 -3.07 -12.24
C THR A 255 2.16 -4.29 -12.78
N PRO A 256 1.49 -5.22 -13.51
CA PRO A 256 2.15 -6.40 -14.03
C PRO A 256 2.98 -6.02 -15.26
N TYR A 257 4.20 -5.52 -15.04
CA TYR A 257 5.11 -5.06 -16.09
C TYR A 257 5.38 -6.16 -17.12
N ALA A 258 5.49 -7.42 -16.70
CA ALA A 258 5.64 -8.55 -17.62
C ALA A 258 4.47 -8.71 -18.59
N ALA A 259 3.23 -8.52 -18.12
CA ALA A 259 2.04 -8.64 -18.96
C ALA A 259 1.98 -7.48 -19.97
N VAL A 260 2.36 -6.28 -19.55
CA VAL A 260 2.47 -5.10 -20.42
C VAL A 260 3.57 -5.31 -21.46
N ILE A 261 4.77 -5.75 -21.06
CA ILE A 261 5.89 -6.02 -21.96
C ILE A 261 5.55 -7.14 -22.95
N LEU A 262 4.92 -8.23 -22.50
CA LEU A 262 4.46 -9.31 -23.39
C LEU A 262 3.38 -8.84 -24.36
N TRP A 263 2.43 -8.02 -23.90
CA TRP A 263 1.40 -7.45 -24.75
C TRP A 263 1.98 -6.52 -25.83
N VAL A 264 2.96 -5.67 -25.46
CA VAL A 264 3.63 -4.76 -26.41
C VAL A 264 4.51 -5.54 -27.39
N THR A 265 5.30 -6.49 -26.91
CA THR A 265 6.33 -7.17 -27.72
C THR A 265 5.73 -8.26 -28.61
N ARG A 266 4.63 -8.91 -28.18
CA ARG A 266 4.00 -10.02 -28.92
C ARG A 266 2.47 -9.98 -28.81
N ARG A 267 1.85 -8.98 -29.45
CA ARG A 267 0.38 -8.90 -29.61
C ARG A 267 -0.27 -10.18 -30.19
N GLN A 268 0.44 -10.96 -30.99
CA GLN A 268 -0.10 -12.11 -31.74
C GLN A 268 -0.09 -13.46 -30.98
N ARG A 269 0.36 -13.52 -29.71
CA ARG A 269 0.45 -14.79 -28.96
C ARG A 269 -0.68 -15.02 -27.95
N PHE A 270 -1.65 -14.11 -27.85
CA PHE A 270 -2.87 -14.40 -27.11
C PHE A 270 -3.66 -15.45 -27.89
N PRO A 271 -4.08 -16.57 -27.26
CA PRO A 271 -4.76 -17.65 -27.95
C PRO A 271 -6.09 -17.12 -28.50
N ALA A 272 -6.11 -16.84 -29.79
CA ALA A 272 -7.32 -16.60 -30.55
C ALA A 272 -7.98 -17.96 -30.80
N GLY A 273 -8.82 -18.39 -29.86
CA GLY A 273 -9.83 -19.44 -30.06
C GLY A 273 -9.33 -20.88 -30.11
N LEU A 274 -10.03 -21.77 -29.40
CA LEU A 274 -10.01 -23.21 -29.66
C LEU A 274 -10.84 -23.45 -30.94
N MET A 275 -10.22 -23.88 -32.03
CA MET A 275 -10.96 -24.42 -33.18
C MET A 275 -11.08 -25.93 -33.04
N PHE A 276 -12.30 -26.44 -32.92
CA PHE A 276 -12.59 -27.86 -33.02
C PHE A 276 -12.79 -28.20 -34.50
N LEU A 277 -11.91 -29.03 -35.08
CA LEU A 277 -12.14 -29.64 -36.38
C LEU A 277 -12.78 -31.03 -36.19
N PRO A 278 -14.00 -31.27 -36.69
CA PRO A 278 -14.58 -32.60 -36.68
C PRO A 278 -13.88 -33.48 -37.74
N MET A 279 -13.30 -34.62 -37.33
CA MET A 279 -12.92 -35.67 -38.27
C MET A 279 -14.16 -36.51 -38.60
N SER A 280 -14.47 -36.64 -39.89
CA SER A 280 -15.36 -37.68 -40.37
C SER A 280 -14.63 -39.03 -40.29
N SER A 281 -15.13 -39.95 -39.48
CA SER A 281 -14.65 -41.32 -39.40
C SER A 281 -14.79 -42.01 -40.76
N SER A 282 -13.71 -42.20 -41.50
CA SER A 282 -13.70 -43.14 -42.62
C SER A 282 -13.70 -44.56 -42.04
N SER A 283 -14.83 -45.24 -42.17
CA SER A 283 -14.99 -46.65 -41.87
C SER A 283 -13.91 -47.47 -42.58
N VAL A 284 -13.25 -48.33 -41.82
CA VAL A 284 -12.35 -49.37 -42.33
C VAL A 284 -13.14 -50.30 -43.26
N SER A 285 -12.73 -50.41 -44.52
CA SER A 285 -12.96 -51.59 -45.35
C SER A 285 -11.62 -52.01 -45.94
N THR A 286 -11.22 -53.21 -45.58
CA THR A 286 -10.11 -54.00 -46.12
C THR A 286 -10.31 -54.29 -47.61
N ASP A 287 -9.23 -54.12 -48.38
CA ASP A 287 -8.72 -54.99 -49.46
C ASP A 287 -8.17 -54.23 -50.67
N ASP A 288 -7.21 -54.89 -51.29
CA ASP A 288 -6.14 -54.45 -52.18
C ASP A 288 -6.52 -53.74 -53.50
N ASP A 289 -5.46 -53.19 -54.10
CA ASP A 289 -5.25 -52.74 -55.49
C ASP A 289 -5.44 -51.24 -55.86
N ALA A 290 -4.31 -50.64 -56.24
CA ALA A 290 -4.18 -49.38 -57.00
C ALA A 290 -4.80 -49.52 -58.43
N PRO A 291 -5.12 -48.44 -59.20
CA PRO A 291 -4.40 -47.15 -59.24
C PRO A 291 -5.23 -45.85 -59.46
N SER A 292 -4.51 -44.73 -59.27
CA SER A 292 -4.70 -43.35 -59.77
C SER A 292 -6.03 -42.96 -60.48
N VAL A 293 -6.77 -41.99 -59.91
CA VAL A 293 -7.44 -40.92 -60.68
C VAL A 293 -7.56 -39.65 -59.83
N GLU A 294 -7.01 -38.56 -60.36
CA GLU A 294 -7.16 -37.17 -59.96
C GLU A 294 -8.50 -36.61 -60.50
N TYR A 295 -9.39 -36.03 -59.68
CA TYR A 295 -10.38 -35.04 -60.16
C TYR A 295 -10.88 -34.11 -59.03
N ARG A 296 -10.35 -32.89 -59.07
CA ARG A 296 -11.02 -31.57 -59.04
C ARG A 296 -12.26 -31.34 -58.16
N SER A 297 -12.13 -30.28 -57.36
CA SER A 297 -13.11 -29.49 -56.64
C SER A 297 -14.21 -28.84 -57.50
N THR A 298 -15.45 -28.80 -56.98
CA THR A 298 -16.51 -27.75 -57.17
C THR A 298 -17.76 -28.22 -56.40
N SER A 299 -18.15 -27.61 -55.28
CA SER A 299 -19.06 -26.44 -55.13
C SER A 299 -20.51 -26.63 -55.60
N LEU A 300 -21.41 -26.45 -54.62
CA LEU A 300 -22.72 -25.77 -54.65
C LEU A 300 -24.03 -26.53 -54.97
N SER A 301 -25.01 -26.28 -54.08
CA SER A 301 -26.47 -26.10 -54.30
C SER A 301 -27.31 -27.38 -54.50
N GLY A 302 -28.16 -27.78 -53.52
CA GLY A 302 -29.63 -27.52 -53.50
C GLY A 302 -30.37 -28.74 -54.12
N GLU A 303 -31.51 -29.29 -53.69
CA GLU A 303 -32.63 -28.87 -52.87
C GLU A 303 -33.54 -30.13 -52.61
N ARG A 304 -34.17 -30.21 -51.42
CA ARG A 304 -35.38 -30.94 -50.96
C ARG A 304 -35.94 -32.22 -51.68
N LYS A 305 -36.25 -33.28 -50.91
CA LYS A 305 -37.62 -33.59 -50.39
C LYS A 305 -37.74 -34.89 -49.54
N THR A 306 -38.46 -34.74 -48.42
CA THR A 306 -39.44 -35.63 -47.72
C THR A 306 -39.03 -36.90 -46.94
N ASP A 307 -39.19 -36.76 -45.60
CA ASP A 307 -40.00 -37.55 -44.63
C ASP A 307 -39.53 -38.94 -44.08
N GLU A 308 -38.99 -38.87 -42.84
CA GLU A 308 -39.07 -39.75 -41.63
C GLU A 308 -38.83 -41.29 -41.67
N PRO A 309 -38.52 -41.98 -40.54
CA PRO A 309 -37.90 -41.58 -39.26
C PRO A 309 -36.71 -42.48 -38.80
N ILE A 310 -35.85 -41.91 -37.95
CA ILE A 310 -35.08 -42.52 -36.85
C ILE A 310 -34.42 -43.91 -37.09
N HIS A 311 -33.09 -43.90 -37.28
CA HIS A 311 -32.21 -44.85 -36.60
C HIS A 311 -30.99 -44.09 -36.07
N VAL A 312 -31.01 -43.77 -34.78
CA VAL A 312 -29.86 -43.21 -34.06
C VAL A 312 -28.81 -44.31 -33.94
N HIS A 313 -27.84 -44.31 -34.84
CA HIS A 313 -26.54 -44.91 -34.56
C HIS A 313 -25.63 -43.79 -34.07
N SER A 314 -25.34 -43.80 -32.77
CA SER A 314 -24.29 -42.99 -32.14
C SER A 314 -22.95 -43.37 -32.75
N VAL A 315 -22.49 -42.59 -33.73
CA VAL A 315 -21.11 -42.65 -34.24
C VAL A 315 -20.20 -42.02 -33.18
N PRO A 316 -19.14 -42.71 -32.72
CA PRO A 316 -18.19 -42.09 -31.79
C PRO A 316 -17.44 -40.99 -32.53
N LEU A 317 -17.70 -39.74 -32.16
CA LEU A 317 -17.11 -38.57 -32.79
C LEU A 317 -15.74 -38.33 -32.15
N VAL A 318 -14.71 -38.98 -32.70
CA VAL A 318 -13.33 -38.76 -32.27
C VAL A 318 -12.90 -37.36 -32.72
N SER A 319 -12.85 -36.42 -31.78
CA SER A 319 -12.28 -35.09 -32.03
C SER A 319 -10.82 -35.07 -31.57
N GLU A 320 -9.88 -34.93 -32.51
CA GLU A 320 -8.46 -34.78 -32.19
C GLU A 320 -8.16 -33.32 -31.82
N LEU A 321 -7.68 -33.11 -30.60
CA LEU A 321 -7.38 -31.78 -30.06
C LEU A 321 -5.97 -31.37 -30.50
N ASN A 322 -5.85 -30.81 -31.70
CA ASN A 322 -4.55 -30.44 -32.24
C ASN A 322 -4.12 -29.07 -31.71
N CYS A 323 -3.26 -29.08 -30.70
CA CYS A 323 -2.64 -27.89 -30.14
C CYS A 323 -1.27 -27.69 -30.81
N ASN A 324 -0.99 -26.48 -31.33
CA ASN A 324 0.28 -26.15 -32.00
C ASN A 324 1.49 -26.04 -31.03
N TYR A 325 1.43 -26.73 -29.88
CA TYR A 325 2.52 -26.87 -28.93
C TYR A 325 3.10 -28.27 -29.10
N ASN A 326 4.37 -28.33 -29.51
CA ASN A 326 5.15 -29.54 -29.82
C ASN A 326 5.41 -30.47 -28.61
N THR A 327 4.62 -30.38 -27.53
CA THR A 327 4.77 -31.16 -26.30
C THR A 327 3.46 -31.69 -25.74
N LEU A 328 2.31 -31.44 -26.38
CA LEU A 328 1.05 -32.10 -26.03
C LEU A 328 0.95 -33.42 -26.78
N GLY A 329 1.30 -34.50 -26.09
CA GLY A 329 1.00 -35.86 -26.54
C GLY A 329 -0.50 -36.01 -26.82
N LYS A 330 -0.82 -36.75 -27.88
CA LYS A 330 -2.18 -37.04 -28.36
C LYS A 330 -3.09 -37.45 -27.21
N LEU A 331 -4.12 -36.65 -26.95
CA LEU A 331 -5.22 -36.97 -26.04
C LEU A 331 -6.45 -37.27 -26.88
N SER A 332 -6.72 -38.56 -27.11
CA SER A 332 -8.00 -39.03 -27.65
C SER A 332 -9.02 -39.08 -26.52
N LEU A 333 -9.96 -38.14 -26.53
CA LEU A 333 -11.17 -38.23 -25.72
C LEU A 333 -12.18 -39.12 -26.47
N TYR A 334 -12.51 -40.26 -25.88
CA TYR A 334 -13.69 -41.05 -26.25
C TYR A 334 -14.87 -40.49 -25.45
N ILE A 335 -15.87 -39.94 -26.16
CA ILE A 335 -17.18 -39.61 -25.59
C ILE A 335 -18.16 -40.68 -26.04
#